data_AF-A0A7X7K2X2-F1
#
_entry.id   AF-A0A7X7K2X2-F1
#
_cell.length_a   1.000
_cell.length_b   1.000
_cell.length_c   1.000
_cell.angle_alpha   90.00
_cell.angle_beta   90.00
_cell.angle_gamma   90.00
#
_symmetry.space_group_name_H-M   'P 1'
#
loop_
_entity.id
_entity.type
_entity.pdbx_description
1 polymer ?
#
loop_
_entity_poly.entity_id
_entity_poly.type
_entity_poly.pdbx_seq_one_letter_code
_entity_poly.pdbx_strand_id
1 'polypeptide(L)'
;CQRVRVINHDVADTVRLGVTSAGTPVEIFRPVVEADVRVCLGNLEFHYFAGYSGGAKAILPGCASRATVQANHAMMVRPEAAAAKLDGNPLRADIEEGVRMLGVDFILNVLVDAHKRVVAAVAGDVTAAHRAGCELVVQRHAVQVPHQADIVLVSAGGYPKDVNLYQAQKALDNAKYAVRDGGIIILVAECREGLGNQTFETWLHEACSPDDVLERVQRDFVVGGHKAAAIAGVLKRCRVFLVSSLPDDVVQSCWLTPFSTVDEALRTALVDLGASADLLVLPQGGSVLPVVAGAA
;
A
#
# COMPACT_ATOMS: atom_id res chain seq x y z
N CYS A 1 30.75 21.28 1.54
CA CYS A 1 30.84 20.43 2.76
C CYS A 1 29.64 19.50 2.84
N GLN A 2 29.81 18.19 2.65
CA GLN A 2 28.77 17.23 3.02
C GLN A 2 29.00 16.82 4.48
N ARG A 3 28.06 17.20 5.36
CA ARG A 3 28.10 16.90 6.80
C ARG A 3 27.69 15.46 7.14
N VAL A 4 27.11 14.75 6.18
CA VAL A 4 26.58 13.40 6.34
C VAL A 4 26.84 12.62 5.06
N ARG A 5 27.20 11.34 5.21
CA ARG A 5 27.33 10.39 4.09
C ARG A 5 25.95 9.82 3.78
N VAL A 6 25.49 9.99 2.53
CA VAL A 6 24.24 9.41 2.04
C VAL A 6 24.59 8.25 1.13
N ILE A 7 24.04 7.07 1.40
CA ILE A 7 24.26 5.86 0.61
C ILE A 7 22.89 5.34 0.22
N ASN A 8 22.68 5.11 -1.08
CA ASN A 8 21.48 4.42 -1.56
C ASN A 8 21.68 2.91 -1.35
N HIS A 9 20.60 2.23 -1.01
CA HIS A 9 20.57 0.76 -0.95
C HIS A 9 21.00 0.16 -2.30
N ASP A 10 21.90 -0.82 -2.25
CA ASP A 10 22.28 -1.66 -3.39
C ASP A 10 21.83 -3.11 -3.15
N VAL A 11 20.93 -3.58 -4.01
CA VAL A 11 20.38 -4.94 -3.95
C VAL A 11 21.41 -6.03 -4.30
N ALA A 12 22.55 -5.66 -4.89
CA ALA A 12 23.63 -6.59 -5.19
C ALA A 12 24.63 -6.76 -4.03
N ASP A 13 24.62 -5.85 -3.05
CA ASP A 13 25.52 -5.87 -1.90
C ASP A 13 24.78 -6.22 -0.60
N THR A 14 24.28 -7.44 -0.53
CA THR A 14 23.53 -7.93 0.63
C THR A 14 24.26 -9.07 1.35
N VAL A 15 24.09 -9.14 2.67
CA VAL A 15 24.61 -10.22 3.52
C VAL A 15 23.44 -11.08 3.97
N ARG A 16 23.57 -12.41 3.82
CA ARG A 16 22.58 -13.38 4.29
C ARG A 16 22.71 -13.60 5.79
N LEU A 17 21.65 -13.32 6.52
CA LEU A 17 21.57 -13.43 7.98
C LEU A 17 20.92 -14.75 8.44
N GLY A 18 20.02 -15.30 7.62
CA GLY A 18 19.29 -16.51 7.98
C GLY A 18 18.11 -16.78 7.07
N VAL A 19 17.16 -17.57 7.58
CA VAL A 19 15.88 -17.87 6.96
C VAL A 19 14.81 -17.84 8.06
N THR A 20 13.70 -17.15 7.83
CA THR A 20 12.60 -17.08 8.81
C THR A 20 11.84 -18.40 8.88
N SER A 21 11.00 -18.55 9.89
CA SER A 21 10.08 -19.67 10.05
C SER A 21 9.09 -19.81 8.88
N ALA A 22 8.79 -18.72 8.17
CA ALA A 22 7.97 -18.71 6.96
C ALA A 22 8.76 -19.07 5.69
N GLY A 23 10.08 -19.34 5.80
CA GLY A 23 10.94 -19.71 4.68
C GLY A 23 11.54 -18.51 3.92
N THR A 24 11.36 -17.27 4.40
CA THR A 24 11.92 -16.09 3.76
C THR A 24 13.44 -16.05 3.98
N PRO A 25 14.28 -16.06 2.93
CA PRO A 25 15.71 -15.80 3.09
C PRO A 25 15.89 -14.36 3.55
N VAL A 26 16.65 -14.12 4.61
CA VAL A 26 16.89 -12.77 5.15
C VAL A 26 18.24 -12.28 4.67
N GLU A 27 18.23 -11.41 3.67
CA GLU A 27 19.41 -10.84 3.03
C GLU A 27 19.30 -9.32 3.07
N ILE A 28 20.20 -8.65 3.81
CA ILE A 28 20.11 -7.22 4.09
C ILE A 28 21.37 -6.51 3.60
N PHE A 29 21.21 -5.28 3.11
CA PHE A 29 22.27 -4.42 2.61
C PHE A 29 23.46 -4.35 3.57
N ARG A 30 24.66 -4.65 3.07
CA ARG A 30 25.88 -4.83 3.88
C ARG A 30 26.18 -3.65 4.81
N PRO A 31 26.12 -2.37 4.39
CA PRO A 31 26.36 -1.25 5.31
C PRO A 31 25.39 -1.19 6.49
N VAL A 32 24.17 -1.74 6.36
CA VAL A 32 23.20 -1.84 7.46
C VAL A 32 23.57 -3.02 8.37
N VAL A 33 24.06 -4.12 7.80
CA VAL A 33 24.52 -5.30 8.56
C VAL A 33 25.80 -5.00 9.34
N GLU A 34 26.72 -4.21 8.80
CA GLU A 34 28.00 -3.90 9.42
C GLU A 34 27.95 -2.69 10.37
N ALA A 35 26.80 -2.03 10.51
CA ALA A 35 26.65 -0.89 11.40
C ALA A 35 26.76 -1.30 12.88
N ASP A 36 27.49 -0.51 13.67
CA ASP A 36 27.56 -0.67 15.14
C ASP A 36 26.23 -0.30 15.81
N VAL A 37 25.51 0.68 15.24
CA VAL A 37 24.21 1.18 15.74
C VAL A 37 23.26 1.40 14.56
N ARG A 38 22.04 0.91 14.68
CA ARG A 38 20.97 1.00 13.67
C ARG A 38 19.81 1.83 14.20
N VAL A 39 19.65 3.03 13.63
CA VAL A 39 18.52 3.92 13.91
C VAL A 39 17.60 4.00 12.69
N CYS A 40 16.37 3.53 12.83
CA CYS A 40 15.41 3.50 11.73
C CYS A 40 14.44 4.68 11.81
N LEU A 41 14.46 5.52 10.78
CA LEU A 41 13.53 6.65 10.62
C LEU A 41 12.41 6.27 9.66
N GLY A 42 11.19 6.78 9.87
CA GLY A 42 10.10 6.49 8.95
C GLY A 42 8.79 7.22 9.25
N ASN A 43 7.93 7.28 8.24
CA ASN A 43 6.53 7.66 8.41
C ASN A 43 5.70 6.46 8.85
N LEU A 44 4.73 6.67 9.73
CA LEU A 44 3.78 5.68 10.19
C LEU A 44 2.38 5.97 9.66
N GLU A 45 1.86 5.05 8.85
CA GLU A 45 0.53 5.10 8.23
C GLU A 45 -0.01 3.68 8.03
N PHE A 46 -1.28 3.53 7.67
CA PHE A 46 -1.82 2.22 7.30
C PHE A 46 -1.10 1.65 6.07
N HIS A 47 -0.93 0.33 6.04
CA HIS A 47 -0.36 -0.36 4.90
C HIS A 47 -1.24 -1.55 4.52
N TYR A 48 -1.73 -1.54 3.28
CA TYR A 48 -2.80 -2.40 2.78
C TYR A 48 -2.66 -3.92 3.01
N PHE A 49 -1.44 -4.45 3.08
CA PHE A 49 -1.22 -5.86 3.45
C PHE A 49 -0.35 -6.09 4.70
N ALA A 50 0.32 -5.05 5.23
CA ALA A 50 1.32 -5.20 6.29
C ALA A 50 0.83 -4.67 7.65
N GLY A 51 -0.48 -4.37 7.73
CA GLY A 51 -1.09 -3.58 8.79
C GLY A 51 -0.76 -2.10 8.67
N TYR A 52 0.52 -1.77 8.88
CA TYR A 52 1.05 -0.42 8.99
C TYR A 52 2.41 -0.28 8.28
N SER A 53 2.87 0.94 8.00
CA SER A 53 4.25 1.22 7.61
C SER A 53 5.17 1.23 8.84
N GLY A 54 6.36 1.84 8.74
CA GLY A 54 7.25 2.07 9.89
C GLY A 54 7.84 0.82 10.56
N GLY A 55 8.55 1.06 11.66
CA GLY A 55 9.22 0.05 12.48
C GLY A 55 10.21 -0.78 11.66
N ALA A 56 10.09 -2.10 11.81
CA ALA A 56 10.89 -3.10 11.12
C ALA A 56 10.87 -2.97 9.57
N LYS A 57 9.87 -2.30 8.98
CA LYS A 57 9.82 -2.10 7.51
C LYS A 57 10.95 -1.25 6.94
N ALA A 58 11.62 -0.45 7.78
CA ALA A 58 12.81 0.28 7.39
C ALA A 58 13.97 -0.66 7.00
N ILE A 59 14.01 -1.87 7.58
CA ILE A 59 15.01 -2.91 7.28
C ILE A 59 14.45 -3.91 6.27
N LEU A 60 13.30 -4.55 6.57
CA LEU A 60 12.65 -5.52 5.69
C LEU A 60 11.24 -5.05 5.33
N PRO A 61 10.97 -4.62 4.09
CA PRO A 61 11.79 -4.78 2.89
C PRO A 61 12.83 -3.66 2.63
N GLY A 62 12.87 -2.58 3.42
CA GLY A 62 13.50 -1.31 3.05
C GLY A 62 14.98 -1.36 2.61
N CYS A 63 15.75 -2.31 3.14
CA CYS A 63 17.16 -2.54 2.85
C CYS A 63 17.44 -4.00 2.48
N ALA A 64 16.43 -4.73 2.01
CA ALA A 64 16.51 -6.17 1.78
C ALA A 64 16.75 -6.51 0.30
N SER A 65 17.33 -7.69 0.04
CA SER A 65 17.50 -8.20 -1.32
C SER A 65 16.16 -8.43 -2.01
N ARG A 66 16.16 -8.50 -3.34
CA ARG A 66 14.94 -8.81 -4.11
C ARG A 66 14.33 -10.15 -3.70
N ALA A 67 15.15 -11.16 -3.41
CA ALA A 67 14.68 -12.47 -2.99
C ALA A 67 13.94 -12.41 -1.65
N THR A 68 14.49 -11.68 -0.67
CA THR A 68 13.82 -11.44 0.61
C THR A 68 12.50 -10.69 0.42
N VAL A 69 12.48 -9.62 -0.36
CA VAL A 69 11.26 -8.84 -0.61
C VAL A 69 10.19 -9.70 -1.29
N GLN A 70 10.57 -10.49 -2.30
CA GLN A 70 9.65 -11.32 -3.05
C GLN A 70 9.04 -12.43 -2.19
N ALA A 71 9.85 -13.14 -1.41
CA ALA A 71 9.38 -14.18 -0.50
C ALA A 71 8.41 -13.62 0.57
N ASN A 72 8.77 -12.48 1.19
CA ASN A 72 7.90 -11.83 2.16
C ASN A 72 6.58 -11.35 1.54
N HIS A 73 6.65 -10.65 0.39
CA HIS A 73 5.46 -10.07 -0.22
C HIS A 73 4.55 -11.11 -0.87
N ALA A 74 5.04 -12.31 -1.20
CA ALA A 74 4.20 -13.42 -1.67
C ALA A 74 3.06 -13.76 -0.69
N MET A 75 3.24 -13.48 0.61
CA MET A 75 2.19 -13.66 1.60
C MET A 75 1.04 -12.65 1.51
N MET A 76 1.13 -11.60 0.68
CA MET A 76 0.05 -10.61 0.58
C MET A 76 -1.26 -11.17 0.01
N VAL A 77 -1.22 -12.35 -0.62
CA VAL A 77 -2.42 -13.05 -1.11
C VAL A 77 -3.21 -13.72 0.02
N ARG A 78 -2.65 -13.77 1.24
CA ARG A 78 -3.31 -14.32 2.43
C ARG A 78 -4.37 -13.34 2.94
N PRO A 79 -5.59 -13.79 3.26
CA PRO A 79 -6.65 -12.91 3.79
C PRO A 79 -6.25 -12.14 5.06
N GLU A 80 -5.32 -12.68 5.85
CA GLU A 80 -4.80 -12.07 7.06
C GLU A 80 -3.79 -10.94 6.81
N ALA A 81 -3.24 -10.86 5.60
CA ALA A 81 -2.36 -9.78 5.17
C ALA A 81 -3.20 -8.56 4.75
N ALA A 82 -3.66 -7.79 5.75
CA ALA A 82 -4.60 -6.69 5.57
C ALA A 82 -4.14 -5.38 6.23
N ALA A 83 -4.80 -4.27 5.88
CA ALA A 83 -4.64 -2.99 6.56
C ALA A 83 -5.08 -3.10 8.03
N ALA A 84 -4.44 -2.33 8.90
CA ALA A 84 -4.69 -2.30 10.34
C ALA A 84 -4.52 -3.64 11.10
N LYS A 85 -4.14 -4.74 10.43
CA LYS A 85 -3.96 -6.06 11.03
C LYS A 85 -2.49 -6.36 11.32
N LEU A 86 -2.16 -6.45 12.62
CA LEU A 86 -0.84 -6.84 13.12
C LEU A 86 -0.87 -8.29 13.62
N ASP A 87 -1.78 -8.59 14.54
CA ASP A 87 -1.91 -9.92 15.11
C ASP A 87 -2.47 -10.90 14.08
N GLY A 88 -1.80 -12.04 13.95
CA GLY A 88 -2.11 -13.07 12.95
C GLY A 88 -1.80 -12.66 11.51
N ASN A 89 -1.18 -11.50 11.25
CA ASN A 89 -0.72 -11.14 9.90
C ASN A 89 0.63 -11.85 9.61
N PRO A 90 0.67 -12.85 8.72
CA PRO A 90 1.87 -13.65 8.49
C PRO A 90 3.01 -12.82 7.89
N LEU A 91 2.68 -11.89 7.00
CA LEU A 91 3.65 -11.00 6.35
C LEU A 91 4.32 -10.07 7.37
N ARG A 92 3.55 -9.54 8.33
CA ARG A 92 4.08 -8.72 9.42
C ARG A 92 4.96 -9.54 10.37
N ALA A 93 4.53 -10.73 10.75
CA ALA A 93 5.30 -11.61 11.63
C ALA A 93 6.65 -11.97 11.00
N ASP A 94 6.67 -12.26 9.69
CA ASP A 94 7.88 -12.55 8.93
C ASP A 94 8.85 -11.36 8.84
N ILE A 95 8.33 -10.13 8.62
CA ILE A 95 9.14 -8.90 8.69
C ILE A 95 9.83 -8.80 10.06
N GLU A 96 9.07 -8.96 11.14
CA GLU A 96 9.59 -8.78 12.50
C GLU A 96 10.52 -9.92 12.92
N GLU A 97 10.32 -11.14 12.42
CA GLU A 97 11.26 -12.24 12.58
C GLU A 97 12.58 -11.99 11.86
N GLY A 98 12.53 -11.60 10.58
CA GLY A 98 13.74 -11.33 9.81
C GLY A 98 14.55 -10.18 10.40
N VAL A 99 13.89 -9.12 10.87
CA VAL A 99 14.57 -7.99 11.52
C VAL A 99 15.17 -8.37 12.87
N ARG A 100 14.56 -9.29 13.63
CA ARG A 100 15.15 -9.81 14.89
C ARG A 100 16.48 -10.53 14.69
N MET A 101 16.75 -11.09 13.50
CA MET A 101 18.05 -11.71 13.20
C MET A 101 19.19 -10.69 13.10
N LEU A 102 18.87 -9.44 12.75
CA LEU A 102 19.83 -8.35 12.66
C LEU A 102 19.89 -7.51 13.93
N GLY A 103 18.73 -7.21 14.52
CA GLY A 103 18.57 -6.22 15.57
C GLY A 103 18.41 -4.79 15.02
N VAL A 104 17.67 -3.97 15.77
CA VAL A 104 17.52 -2.53 15.55
C VAL A 104 17.60 -1.87 16.92
N ASP A 105 18.48 -0.89 17.07
CA ASP A 105 18.76 -0.26 18.36
C ASP A 105 17.72 0.80 18.73
N PHE A 106 17.19 1.50 17.73
CA PHE A 106 16.24 2.58 17.96
C PHE A 106 15.39 2.85 16.72
N ILE A 107 14.13 3.20 16.92
CA ILE A 107 13.31 3.80 15.87
C ILE A 107 12.90 5.22 16.26
N LEU A 108 12.73 6.07 15.25
CA LEU A 108 11.94 7.29 15.35
C LEU A 108 10.95 7.27 14.19
N ASN A 109 9.67 7.11 14.51
CA ASN A 109 8.61 7.15 13.51
C ASN A 109 7.70 8.33 13.77
N VAL A 110 7.32 9.02 12.69
CA VAL A 110 6.46 10.19 12.74
C VAL A 110 5.16 9.91 12.04
N LEU A 111 4.08 10.52 12.53
CA LEU A 111 2.82 10.65 11.81
C LEU A 111 2.79 12.06 11.24
N VAL A 112 2.36 12.20 10.00
CA VAL A 112 2.27 13.48 9.32
C VAL A 112 0.84 13.82 8.92
N ASP A 113 0.48 15.10 8.95
CA ASP A 113 -0.79 15.56 8.40
C ASP A 113 -0.74 15.69 6.86
N ALA A 114 -1.85 16.14 6.26
CA ALA A 114 -1.96 16.38 4.81
C ALA A 114 -0.95 17.42 4.29
N HIS A 115 -0.39 18.27 5.16
CA HIS A 115 0.64 19.26 4.84
C HIS A 115 2.06 18.74 5.14
N LYS A 116 2.21 17.44 5.42
CA LYS A 116 3.49 16.78 5.75
C LYS A 116 4.12 17.31 7.04
N ARG A 117 3.34 17.96 7.92
CA ARG A 117 3.80 18.42 9.22
C ARG A 117 3.73 17.27 10.21
N VAL A 118 4.76 17.11 11.03
CA VAL A 118 4.78 16.10 12.10
C VAL A 118 3.71 16.44 13.13
N VAL A 119 2.73 15.56 13.30
CA VAL A 119 1.63 15.72 14.27
C VAL A 119 1.75 14.80 15.47
N ALA A 120 2.55 13.73 15.34
CA ALA A 120 2.94 12.87 16.44
C ALA A 120 4.27 12.19 16.09
N ALA A 121 4.99 11.77 17.12
CA ALA A 121 6.21 10.97 16.98
C ALA A 121 6.25 9.90 18.07
N VAL A 122 6.77 8.74 17.71
CA VAL A 122 7.06 7.64 18.62
C VAL A 122 8.51 7.23 18.42
N ALA A 123 9.19 6.91 19.52
CA ALA A 123 10.60 6.56 19.47
C ALA A 123 10.97 5.57 20.57
N GLY A 124 11.95 4.70 20.30
CA GLY A 124 12.40 3.66 21.23
C GLY A 124 12.56 2.30 20.54
N ASP A 125 12.17 1.24 21.27
CA ASP A 125 12.21 -0.14 20.77
C ASP A 125 11.43 -0.31 19.46
N VAL A 126 11.99 -1.12 18.54
CA VAL A 126 11.46 -1.32 17.18
C VAL A 126 10.02 -1.84 17.16
N THR A 127 9.62 -2.64 18.15
CA THR A 127 8.27 -3.18 18.23
C THR A 127 7.40 -2.31 19.12
N ALA A 128 7.81 -2.04 20.36
CA ALA A 128 6.97 -1.33 21.33
C ALA A 128 6.63 0.10 20.88
N ALA A 129 7.61 0.86 20.38
CA ALA A 129 7.34 2.21 19.88
C ALA A 129 6.50 2.17 18.59
N HIS A 130 6.70 1.18 17.73
CA HIS A 130 5.86 0.98 16.54
C HIS A 130 4.41 0.67 16.91
N ARG A 131 4.15 -0.19 17.90
CA ARG A 131 2.80 -0.51 18.37
C ARG A 131 2.10 0.72 18.95
N ALA A 132 2.78 1.48 19.81
CA ALA A 132 2.25 2.74 20.34
C ALA A 132 1.91 3.74 19.21
N GLY A 133 2.74 3.80 18.16
CA GLY A 133 2.43 4.62 17.00
C GLY A 133 1.24 4.11 16.18
N CYS A 134 1.07 2.80 16.05
CA CYS A 134 -0.06 2.20 15.33
C CYS A 134 -1.39 2.56 16.00
N GLU A 135 -1.45 2.58 17.33
CA GLU A 135 -2.61 3.04 18.09
C GLU A 135 -2.96 4.50 17.76
N LEU A 136 -1.94 5.37 17.68
CA LEU A 136 -2.13 6.76 17.27
C LEU A 136 -2.63 6.88 15.82
N VAL A 137 -2.17 6.02 14.91
CA VAL A 137 -2.66 5.97 13.53
C VAL A 137 -4.14 5.61 13.52
N VAL A 138 -4.56 4.58 14.26
CA VAL A 138 -5.97 4.19 14.35
C VAL A 138 -6.82 5.33 14.88
N GLN A 139 -6.43 5.91 16.01
CA GLN A 139 -7.18 7.01 16.66
C GLN A 139 -7.37 8.23 15.74
N ARG A 140 -6.43 8.48 14.82
CA ARG A 140 -6.43 9.67 13.96
C ARG A 140 -6.96 9.44 12.55
N HIS A 141 -6.82 8.23 12.04
CA HIS A 141 -6.98 7.96 10.61
C HIS A 141 -7.95 6.81 10.31
N ALA A 142 -8.40 6.04 11.30
CA ALA A 142 -9.54 5.14 11.12
C ALA A 142 -10.83 5.98 11.16
N VAL A 143 -11.61 5.94 10.08
CA VAL A 143 -12.84 6.71 9.96
C VAL A 143 -14.01 5.75 9.98
N GLN A 144 -14.87 5.87 10.99
CA GLN A 144 -16.10 5.07 11.06
C GLN A 144 -17.06 5.53 9.97
N VAL A 145 -17.56 4.57 9.19
CA VAL A 145 -18.61 4.79 8.18
C VAL A 145 -19.83 3.95 8.53
N PRO A 146 -21.06 4.48 8.38
CA PRO A 146 -22.27 3.79 8.83
C PRO A 146 -22.54 2.50 8.06
N HIS A 147 -22.24 2.50 6.76
CA HIS A 147 -22.39 1.37 5.85
C HIS A 147 -21.45 1.54 4.65
N GLN A 148 -21.35 0.51 3.83
CA GLN A 148 -20.67 0.61 2.53
C GLN A 148 -21.55 1.38 1.53
N ALA A 149 -20.97 2.36 0.85
CA ALA A 149 -21.67 3.25 -0.09
C ALA A 149 -21.76 2.65 -1.51
N ASP A 150 -22.72 3.14 -2.30
CA ASP A 150 -22.87 2.81 -3.71
C ASP A 150 -21.72 3.38 -4.55
N ILE A 151 -21.34 4.63 -4.26
CA ILE A 151 -20.26 5.36 -4.92
C ILE A 151 -19.24 5.82 -3.88
N VAL A 152 -17.97 5.58 -4.16
CA VAL A 152 -16.86 6.06 -3.33
C VAL A 152 -15.95 6.95 -4.16
N LEU A 153 -15.98 8.26 -3.91
CA LEU A 153 -15.05 9.22 -4.50
C LEU A 153 -13.79 9.31 -3.63
N VAL A 154 -12.64 8.89 -4.15
CA VAL A 154 -11.39 8.83 -3.41
C VAL A 154 -10.26 9.54 -4.14
N SER A 155 -9.51 10.39 -3.43
CA SER A 155 -8.26 10.95 -3.94
C SER A 155 -7.05 10.19 -3.37
N ALA A 156 -6.01 10.02 -4.20
CA ALA A 156 -4.72 9.50 -3.75
C ALA A 156 -3.95 10.47 -2.82
N GLY A 157 -4.43 11.70 -2.66
CA GLY A 157 -3.85 12.71 -1.76
C GLY A 157 -2.84 13.66 -2.42
N GLY A 158 -2.76 13.64 -3.75
CA GLY A 158 -1.88 14.52 -4.54
C GLY A 158 -0.40 14.18 -4.45
N TYR A 159 0.44 15.00 -5.07
CA TYR A 159 1.87 14.71 -5.24
C TYR A 159 2.63 14.65 -3.90
N PRO A 160 3.48 13.63 -3.66
CA PRO A 160 3.92 12.59 -4.60
C PRO A 160 3.13 11.26 -4.51
N LYS A 161 2.01 11.20 -3.78
CA LYS A 161 1.26 9.95 -3.57
C LYS A 161 0.50 9.49 -4.82
N ASP A 162 0.21 10.40 -5.73
CA ASP A 162 -0.47 10.17 -7.00
C ASP A 162 0.46 10.25 -8.22
N VAL A 163 1.78 10.15 -8.02
CA VAL A 163 2.78 10.30 -9.07
C VAL A 163 2.59 9.31 -10.23
N ASN A 164 2.08 8.10 -9.93
CA ASN A 164 1.77 7.06 -10.91
C ASN A 164 0.67 6.12 -10.37
N LEU A 165 0.08 5.30 -11.26
CA LEU A 165 -1.01 4.39 -10.90
C LEU A 165 -0.58 3.35 -9.85
N TYR A 166 0.69 2.91 -9.91
CA TYR A 166 1.27 1.98 -8.94
C TYR A 166 1.17 2.48 -7.48
N GLN A 167 1.40 3.78 -7.25
CA GLN A 167 1.22 4.38 -5.93
C GLN A 167 -0.24 4.70 -5.61
N ALA A 168 -0.98 5.25 -6.58
CA ALA A 168 -2.39 5.61 -6.42
C ALA A 168 -3.28 4.42 -6.02
N GLN A 169 -2.89 3.21 -6.42
CA GLN A 169 -3.53 1.95 -6.00
C GLN A 169 -3.67 1.83 -4.48
N LYS A 170 -2.79 2.40 -3.65
CA LYS A 170 -2.94 2.35 -2.19
C LYS A 170 -4.25 3.00 -1.71
N ALA A 171 -4.64 4.11 -2.33
CA ALA A 171 -5.88 4.80 -2.01
C ALA A 171 -7.11 3.99 -2.46
N LEU A 172 -7.01 3.36 -3.63
CA LEU A 172 -8.00 2.40 -4.11
C LEU A 172 -8.19 1.24 -3.12
N ASP A 173 -7.10 0.73 -2.56
CA ASP A 173 -7.14 -0.41 -1.64
C ASP A 173 -7.80 -0.08 -0.30
N ASN A 174 -7.70 1.17 0.16
CA ASN A 174 -8.45 1.62 1.34
C ASN A 174 -9.93 1.88 1.00
N ALA A 175 -10.20 2.44 -0.18
CA ALA A 175 -11.56 2.70 -0.65
C ALA A 175 -12.40 1.41 -0.83
N LYS A 176 -11.76 0.26 -1.10
CA LYS A 176 -12.45 -1.03 -1.24
C LYS A 176 -13.22 -1.49 0.01
N TYR A 177 -12.86 -0.96 1.19
CA TYR A 177 -13.58 -1.23 2.44
C TYR A 177 -14.86 -0.41 2.58
N ALA A 178 -14.94 0.73 1.89
CA ALA A 178 -16.05 1.66 1.94
C ALA A 178 -17.09 1.47 0.82
N VAL A 179 -16.78 0.74 -0.25
CA VAL A 179 -17.71 0.49 -1.36
C VAL A 179 -18.40 -0.86 -1.20
N ARG A 180 -19.70 -0.93 -1.52
CA ARG A 180 -20.43 -2.20 -1.56
C ARG A 180 -20.08 -3.01 -2.81
N ASP A 181 -20.42 -4.29 -2.80
CA ASP A 181 -20.35 -5.12 -4.01
C ASP A 181 -21.27 -4.56 -5.10
N GLY A 182 -20.76 -4.53 -6.34
CA GLY A 182 -21.41 -3.91 -7.50
C GLY A 182 -21.38 -2.37 -7.51
N GLY A 183 -20.73 -1.73 -6.54
CA GLY A 183 -20.58 -0.27 -6.50
C GLY A 183 -19.51 0.28 -7.46
N ILE A 184 -19.28 1.59 -7.39
CA ILE A 184 -18.29 2.32 -8.20
C ILE A 184 -17.32 3.06 -7.30
N ILE A 185 -16.02 2.86 -7.52
CA ILE A 185 -14.97 3.71 -6.94
C ILE A 185 -14.53 4.72 -7.99
N ILE A 186 -14.59 6.02 -7.69
CA ILE A 186 -14.01 7.09 -8.50
C ILE A 186 -12.66 7.46 -7.88
N LEU A 187 -11.57 6.96 -8.46
CA LEU A 187 -10.20 7.26 -8.05
C LEU A 187 -9.71 8.53 -8.76
N VAL A 188 -9.25 9.50 -7.97
CA VAL A 188 -8.65 10.75 -8.45
C VAL A 188 -7.15 10.72 -8.15
N ALA A 189 -6.35 10.63 -9.22
CA ALA A 189 -4.89 10.59 -9.14
C ALA A 189 -4.30 11.10 -10.46
N GLU A 190 -3.40 12.09 -10.43
CA GLU A 190 -2.85 12.68 -11.67
C GLU A 190 -2.09 11.65 -12.50
N CYS A 191 -1.30 10.77 -11.87
CA CYS A 191 -0.50 9.73 -12.51
C CYS A 191 0.47 10.27 -13.58
N ARG A 192 1.12 11.40 -13.29
CA ARG A 192 2.02 12.12 -14.22
C ARG A 192 3.22 11.31 -14.75
N GLU A 193 3.64 10.24 -14.07
CA GLU A 193 4.70 9.32 -14.49
C GLU A 193 4.17 8.00 -15.07
N GLY A 194 2.92 7.96 -15.51
CA GLY A 194 2.35 6.75 -16.12
C GLY A 194 1.96 5.69 -15.10
N LEU A 195 2.19 4.42 -15.46
CA LEU A 195 1.92 3.27 -14.59
C LEU A 195 2.94 3.15 -13.45
N GLY A 196 4.20 3.57 -13.69
CA GLY A 196 5.22 3.73 -12.66
C GLY A 196 6.03 2.49 -12.28
N ASN A 197 5.78 1.33 -12.90
CA ASN A 197 6.59 0.13 -12.72
C ASN A 197 6.45 -0.82 -13.92
N GLN A 198 7.57 -1.24 -14.49
CA GLN A 198 7.58 -2.08 -15.70
C GLN A 198 6.91 -3.45 -15.49
N THR A 199 7.17 -4.12 -14.36
CA THR A 199 6.56 -5.42 -14.09
C THR A 199 5.05 -5.31 -13.91
N PHE A 200 4.59 -4.26 -13.22
CA PHE A 200 3.17 -3.95 -13.09
C PHE A 200 2.51 -3.76 -14.46
N GLU A 201 3.11 -2.96 -15.33
CA GLU A 201 2.66 -2.72 -16.70
C GLU A 201 2.62 -4.02 -17.52
N THR A 202 3.70 -4.81 -17.51
CA THR A 202 3.76 -6.12 -18.19
C THR A 202 2.64 -7.04 -17.71
N TRP A 203 2.37 -7.09 -16.41
CA TRP A 203 1.32 -7.95 -15.85
C TRP A 203 -0.09 -7.56 -16.30
N LEU A 204 -0.35 -6.25 -16.44
CA LEU A 204 -1.62 -5.75 -16.96
C LEU A 204 -1.77 -6.06 -18.45
N HIS A 205 -0.72 -5.86 -19.25
CA HIS A 205 -0.77 -6.09 -20.69
C HIS A 205 -0.81 -7.56 -21.12
N GLU A 206 -0.15 -8.45 -20.36
CA GLU A 206 -0.11 -9.89 -20.69
C GLU A 206 -1.37 -10.65 -20.27
N ALA A 207 -2.13 -10.12 -19.32
CA ALA A 207 -3.33 -10.77 -18.81
C ALA A 207 -4.53 -10.51 -19.72
N CYS A 208 -5.37 -11.53 -19.94
CA CYS A 208 -6.60 -11.36 -20.71
C CYS A 208 -7.74 -10.81 -19.82
N SER A 209 -7.63 -11.00 -18.50
CA SER A 209 -8.64 -10.58 -17.53
C SER A 209 -8.04 -10.30 -16.14
N PRO A 210 -8.78 -9.59 -15.26
CA PRO A 210 -8.42 -9.49 -13.85
C PRO A 210 -8.26 -10.86 -13.16
N ASP A 211 -9.04 -11.87 -13.55
CA ASP A 211 -8.94 -13.23 -12.99
C ASP A 211 -7.58 -13.87 -13.31
N ASP A 212 -7.08 -13.70 -14.53
CA ASP A 212 -5.76 -14.21 -14.93
C ASP A 212 -4.65 -13.65 -14.04
N VAL A 213 -4.74 -12.37 -13.68
CA VAL A 213 -3.77 -11.70 -12.79
C VAL A 213 -3.83 -12.29 -11.37
N LEU A 214 -5.04 -12.56 -10.88
CA LEU A 214 -5.25 -13.15 -9.55
C LEU A 214 -4.75 -14.59 -9.47
N GLU A 215 -4.96 -15.38 -10.52
CA GLU A 215 -4.40 -16.73 -10.62
C GLU A 215 -2.87 -16.69 -10.74
N ARG A 216 -2.33 -15.78 -11.56
CA ARG A 216 -0.88 -15.60 -11.73
C ARG A 216 -0.19 -15.26 -10.41
N VAL A 217 -0.73 -14.32 -9.62
CA VAL A 217 -0.09 -13.92 -8.36
C VAL A 217 -0.04 -15.04 -7.32
N GLN A 218 -0.99 -15.98 -7.36
CA GLN A 218 -0.99 -17.14 -6.46
C GLN A 218 0.08 -18.16 -6.85
N ARG A 219 0.41 -18.26 -8.14
CA ARG A 219 1.37 -19.22 -8.67
C ARG A 219 2.80 -18.68 -8.73
N ASP A 220 2.94 -17.42 -9.13
CA ASP A 220 4.21 -16.75 -9.39
C ASP A 220 4.15 -15.30 -8.89
N PHE A 221 4.39 -15.12 -7.60
CA PHE A 221 4.43 -13.79 -7.02
C PHE A 221 5.67 -13.04 -7.51
N VAL A 222 5.46 -11.89 -8.17
CA VAL A 222 6.54 -10.97 -8.57
C VAL A 222 6.29 -9.56 -8.02
N VAL A 223 7.34 -8.97 -7.45
CA VAL A 223 7.32 -7.57 -7.00
C VAL A 223 7.04 -6.66 -8.20
N GLY A 224 6.02 -5.81 -8.12
CA GLY A 224 5.49 -5.10 -9.27
C GLY A 224 4.10 -5.63 -9.65
N GLY A 225 4.06 -6.87 -10.12
CA GLY A 225 2.84 -7.58 -10.55
C GLY A 225 1.76 -7.68 -9.48
N HIS A 226 2.16 -7.77 -8.21
CA HIS A 226 1.21 -7.80 -7.10
C HIS A 226 0.32 -6.54 -6.96
N LYS A 227 0.71 -5.40 -7.54
CA LYS A 227 -0.17 -4.23 -7.65
C LYS A 227 -1.28 -4.43 -8.67
N ALA A 228 -0.98 -5.13 -9.78
CA ALA A 228 -2.01 -5.54 -10.74
C ALA A 228 -3.00 -6.48 -10.05
N ALA A 229 -2.52 -7.44 -9.25
CA ALA A 229 -3.39 -8.33 -8.49
C ALA A 229 -4.27 -7.58 -7.48
N ALA A 230 -3.74 -6.55 -6.81
CA ALA A 230 -4.53 -5.74 -5.89
C ALA A 230 -5.66 -4.97 -6.61
N ILE A 231 -5.36 -4.33 -7.76
CA ILE A 231 -6.39 -3.69 -8.60
C ILE A 231 -7.41 -4.73 -9.09
N ALA A 232 -6.94 -5.88 -9.59
CA ALA A 232 -7.80 -6.96 -10.06
C ALA A 232 -8.76 -7.45 -8.97
N GLY A 233 -8.28 -7.60 -7.72
CA GLY A 233 -9.13 -7.98 -6.59
C GLY A 233 -10.24 -6.98 -6.29
N VAL A 234 -9.99 -5.69 -6.50
CA VAL A 234 -11.02 -4.64 -6.39
C VAL A 234 -12.02 -4.74 -7.57
N LEU A 235 -11.52 -4.95 -8.79
CA LEU A 235 -12.32 -5.09 -10.00
C LEU A 235 -13.27 -6.30 -9.99
N LYS A 236 -12.97 -7.34 -9.21
CA LYS A 236 -13.89 -8.48 -9.00
C LYS A 236 -15.19 -8.10 -8.31
N ARG A 237 -15.17 -7.04 -7.50
CA ARG A 237 -16.29 -6.63 -6.65
C ARG A 237 -16.95 -5.35 -7.12
N CYS A 238 -16.20 -4.43 -7.71
CA CYS A 238 -16.68 -3.10 -8.04
C CYS A 238 -16.03 -2.57 -9.32
N ARG A 239 -16.66 -1.57 -9.92
CA ARG A 239 -16.09 -0.86 -11.08
C ARG A 239 -15.20 0.28 -10.59
N VAL A 240 -14.14 0.58 -11.34
CA VAL A 240 -13.22 1.66 -10.99
C VAL A 240 -13.16 2.67 -12.11
N PHE A 241 -13.57 3.89 -11.79
CA PHE A 241 -13.44 5.07 -12.63
C PHE A 241 -12.15 5.79 -12.24
N LEU A 242 -11.32 6.17 -13.21
CA LEU A 242 -10.06 6.86 -12.97
C LEU A 242 -10.09 8.25 -13.59
N VAL A 243 -9.97 9.28 -12.74
CA VAL A 243 -9.73 10.66 -13.14
C VAL A 243 -8.24 10.93 -13.04
N SER A 244 -7.57 11.03 -14.19
CA SER A 244 -6.10 11.15 -14.27
C SER A 244 -5.63 11.88 -15.53
N SER A 245 -4.32 12.11 -15.63
CA SER A 245 -3.65 12.59 -16.87
C SER A 245 -3.16 11.45 -17.77
N LEU A 246 -3.49 10.19 -17.46
CA LEU A 246 -3.13 9.06 -18.31
C LEU A 246 -3.96 9.08 -19.60
N PRO A 247 -3.39 8.65 -20.74
CA PRO A 247 -4.16 8.38 -21.95
C PRO A 247 -5.28 7.36 -21.70
N ASP A 248 -6.46 7.60 -22.28
CA ASP A 248 -7.66 6.76 -22.10
C ASP A 248 -7.40 5.28 -22.43
N ASP A 249 -6.63 5.00 -23.49
CA ASP A 249 -6.26 3.66 -23.91
C ASP A 249 -5.38 2.94 -22.87
N VAL A 250 -4.47 3.66 -22.22
CA VAL A 250 -3.68 3.12 -21.10
C VAL A 250 -4.57 2.78 -19.91
N VAL A 251 -5.50 3.67 -19.55
CA VAL A 251 -6.45 3.42 -18.45
C VAL A 251 -7.34 2.21 -18.74
N GLN A 252 -7.87 2.12 -19.96
CA GLN A 252 -8.69 1.00 -20.42
C GLN A 252 -7.90 -0.32 -20.45
N SER A 253 -6.62 -0.29 -20.82
CA SER A 253 -5.74 -1.47 -20.76
C SER A 253 -5.55 -2.01 -19.33
N CYS A 254 -5.81 -1.18 -18.30
CA CYS A 254 -5.83 -1.58 -16.90
C CYS A 254 -7.22 -2.05 -16.41
N TRP A 255 -8.20 -2.19 -17.33
CA TRP A 255 -9.62 -2.46 -17.08
C TRP A 255 -10.32 -1.41 -16.22
N LEU A 256 -9.80 -0.17 -16.22
CA LEU A 256 -10.41 0.96 -15.55
C LEU A 256 -11.18 1.81 -16.57
N THR A 257 -12.16 2.61 -16.11
CA THR A 257 -12.89 3.54 -16.98
C THR A 257 -12.29 4.95 -16.87
N PRO A 258 -11.71 5.52 -17.95
CA PRO A 258 -11.11 6.84 -17.91
C PRO A 258 -12.16 7.96 -17.85
N PHE A 259 -11.82 9.02 -17.12
CA PHE A 259 -12.55 10.28 -17.10
C PHE A 259 -11.58 11.46 -17.02
N SER A 260 -11.92 12.57 -17.68
CA SER A 260 -11.12 13.80 -17.64
C SER A 260 -11.43 14.66 -16.40
N THR A 261 -12.64 14.54 -15.85
CA THR A 261 -13.07 15.34 -14.69
C THR A 261 -13.83 14.51 -13.67
N VAL A 262 -13.79 14.96 -12.41
CA VAL A 262 -14.58 14.35 -11.31
C VAL A 262 -16.08 14.49 -11.56
N ASP A 263 -16.52 15.62 -12.10
CA ASP A 263 -17.94 15.88 -12.37
C ASP A 263 -18.52 14.93 -13.43
N GLU A 264 -17.77 14.62 -14.48
CA GLU A 264 -18.17 13.64 -15.49
C GLU A 264 -18.22 12.22 -14.91
N ALA A 265 -17.18 11.82 -14.17
CA ALA A 265 -17.13 10.50 -13.53
C ALA A 265 -18.31 10.31 -12.56
N LEU A 266 -18.60 11.32 -11.74
CA LEU A 266 -19.69 11.28 -10.77
C LEU A 266 -21.07 11.26 -11.46
N ARG A 267 -21.26 12.09 -12.49
CA ARG A 267 -22.52 12.10 -13.25
C ARG A 267 -22.79 10.74 -13.89
N THR A 268 -21.77 10.14 -14.51
CA THR A 268 -21.90 8.80 -15.11
C THR A 268 -22.18 7.75 -14.04
N ALA A 269 -21.52 7.80 -12.88
CA ALA A 269 -21.78 6.86 -11.79
C ALA A 269 -23.22 6.97 -11.25
N LEU A 270 -23.76 8.18 -11.12
CA LEU A 270 -25.14 8.43 -10.71
C LEU A 270 -26.17 8.02 -11.78
N VAL A 271 -25.82 8.09 -13.07
CA VAL A 271 -26.67 7.54 -14.14
C VAL A 271 -26.73 6.01 -14.04
N ASP A 272 -25.58 5.37 -13.81
CA ASP A 272 -25.48 3.91 -13.79
C ASP A 272 -26.11 3.27 -12.55
N LEU A 273 -25.98 3.89 -11.38
CA LEU A 273 -26.49 3.37 -10.10
C LEU A 273 -27.79 4.03 -9.63
N GLY A 274 -28.19 5.13 -10.27
CA GLY A 274 -29.38 5.92 -9.91
C GLY A 274 -29.03 7.18 -9.11
N ALA A 275 -29.84 8.22 -9.28
CA ALA A 275 -29.62 9.55 -8.68
C ALA A 275 -29.71 9.56 -7.14
N SER A 276 -30.28 8.52 -6.53
CA SER A 276 -30.36 8.33 -5.09
C SER A 276 -29.22 7.48 -4.52
N ALA A 277 -28.22 7.14 -5.32
CA ALA A 277 -27.07 6.35 -4.87
C ALA A 277 -26.28 7.08 -3.79
N ASP A 278 -25.95 6.38 -2.71
CA ASP A 278 -25.18 6.92 -1.60
C ASP A 278 -23.73 7.17 -2.03
N LEU A 279 -23.24 8.38 -1.77
CA LEU A 279 -21.88 8.82 -2.08
C LEU A 279 -21.07 9.02 -0.79
N LEU A 280 -19.92 8.35 -0.70
CA LEU A 280 -18.90 8.63 0.30
C LEU A 280 -17.67 9.29 -0.35
N VAL A 281 -17.11 10.31 0.31
CA VAL A 281 -15.93 11.04 -0.17
C VAL A 281 -14.75 10.80 0.76
N LEU A 282 -13.61 10.37 0.20
CA LEU A 282 -12.33 10.17 0.88
C LEU A 282 -11.27 11.08 0.24
N PRO A 283 -11.09 12.33 0.73
CA PRO A 283 -10.14 13.27 0.14
C PRO A 283 -8.66 12.85 0.28
N GLN A 284 -8.36 11.92 1.19
CA GLN A 284 -7.00 11.47 1.52
C GLN A 284 -6.93 9.94 1.59
N GLY A 285 -7.41 9.26 0.55
CA GLY A 285 -7.62 7.81 0.55
C GLY A 285 -6.38 6.97 0.87
N GLY A 286 -5.18 7.47 0.56
CA GLY A 286 -3.93 6.80 0.93
C GLY A 286 -3.60 6.86 2.43
N SER A 287 -4.27 7.73 3.20
CA SER A 287 -3.96 8.02 4.60
C SER A 287 -5.11 7.72 5.57
N VAL A 288 -6.36 7.67 5.11
CA VAL A 288 -7.50 7.24 5.92
C VAL A 288 -7.92 5.80 5.60
N LEU A 289 -8.36 5.07 6.62
CA LEU A 289 -8.93 3.74 6.49
C LEU A 289 -10.40 3.78 6.92
N PRO A 290 -11.34 3.55 5.99
CA PRO A 290 -12.75 3.38 6.35
C PRO A 290 -12.95 2.11 7.17
N VAL A 291 -13.72 2.21 8.25
CA VAL A 291 -14.14 1.09 9.08
C VAL A 291 -15.66 1.10 9.14
N VAL A 292 -16.30 0.05 8.62
CA VAL A 292 -17.76 -0.05 8.59
C VAL A 292 -18.27 -0.41 9.99
N ALA A 293 -19.22 0.36 10.50
CA ALA A 293 -19.81 0.13 11.82
C ALA A 293 -20.40 -1.29 11.91
N GLY A 294 -20.01 -2.05 12.94
CA GLY A 294 -20.52 -3.41 13.19
C GLY A 294 -19.74 -4.55 12.52
N ALA A 295 -18.68 -4.26 11.75
CA ALA A 295 -17.71 -5.27 11.33
C ALA A 295 -16.68 -5.48 12.46
N ALA A 296 -17.02 -6.38 13.40
CA ALA A 296 -16.11 -6.87 14.44
C ALA A 296 -15.57 -8.26 14.05
#